data_AF-A0A644X1X8-F1
#
_entry.id   AF-A0A644X1X8-F1
#
_cell.length_a   1.000
_cell.length_b   1.000
_cell.length_c   1.000
_cell.angle_alpha   90.00
_cell.angle_beta   90.00
_cell.angle_gamma   90.00
#
_symmetry.space_group_name_H-M   'P 1'
#
loop_
_entity.id
_entity.type
_entity.pdbx_description
1 polymer ?
#
loop_
_entity_poly.entity_id
_entity_poly.type
_entity_poly.pdbx_seq_one_letter_code
_entity_poly.pdbx_strand_id
1 'polypeptide(L)'
;MEKSVRAFKAAAGPDEQLVIPGFYGAMPGGEIRVLSRGGSDITGSIVAAIVGADLYENWTDVSGILMADPRIIENPRRIDRITYSELHELAYMGANVLHEGAIYPVRERGIPIHIRNTNDPDSPGTLIVESCEGEADGAPITGIAGRKDFTVVTIYKNQRADELGIIRRALEVFEKYSVKVEHIPSGIESFSVVVATEQVQNCIYDIAAEIKAVCDPSDIRIINGISLIATVGRNMVYKPGMSGRLFAALGSEGVNIRMIAQGSDEINIIVGVENKDFETTIRSIYKTFIGGKE
;
A
#
# COMPACT_ATOMS: atom_id res chain seq x y z
N MET A 1 -20.00 1.62 15.96
CA MET A 1 -20.16 0.15 16.10
C MET A 1 -21.30 -0.26 17.03
N GLU A 2 -21.51 0.38 18.20
CA GLU A 2 -22.49 -0.05 19.22
C GLU A 2 -23.94 -0.26 18.73
N LYS A 3 -24.45 0.59 17.83
CA LYS A 3 -25.80 0.43 17.26
C LYS A 3 -25.91 -0.86 16.45
N SER A 4 -24.91 -1.15 15.62
CA SER A 4 -24.86 -2.37 14.80
C SER A 4 -24.76 -3.63 15.68
N VAL A 5 -23.96 -3.59 16.76
CA VAL A 5 -23.88 -4.69 17.74
C VAL A 5 -25.24 -4.97 18.37
N ARG A 6 -25.97 -3.93 18.78
CA ARG A 6 -27.31 -4.09 19.36
C ARG A 6 -28.32 -4.65 18.35
N ALA A 7 -28.30 -4.14 17.13
CA ALA A 7 -29.18 -4.63 16.06
C ALA A 7 -28.91 -6.11 15.74
N PHE A 8 -27.64 -6.49 15.64
CA PHE A 8 -27.23 -7.88 15.43
C PHE A 8 -27.71 -8.79 16.55
N LYS A 9 -27.45 -8.43 17.82
CA LYS A 9 -27.88 -9.22 18.99
C LYS A 9 -29.40 -9.33 19.14
N ALA A 10 -30.15 -8.37 18.62
CA ALA A 10 -31.61 -8.41 18.63
C ALA A 10 -32.20 -9.30 17.52
N ALA A 11 -31.45 -9.49 16.43
CA ALA A 11 -31.89 -10.26 15.26
C ALA A 11 -31.36 -11.70 15.22
N ALA A 12 -30.25 -11.98 15.91
CA ALA A 12 -29.56 -13.28 15.91
C ALA A 12 -29.78 -14.02 17.23
N GLY A 13 -30.29 -15.26 17.15
CA GLY A 13 -30.34 -16.18 18.29
C GLY A 13 -28.99 -16.83 18.60
N PRO A 14 -28.81 -17.43 19.79
CA PRO A 14 -27.68 -18.33 20.03
C PRO A 14 -27.78 -19.56 19.10
N ASP A 15 -26.65 -19.93 18.49
CA ASP A 15 -26.49 -21.12 17.62
C ASP A 15 -27.19 -21.08 16.24
N GLU A 16 -27.61 -19.91 15.75
CA GLU A 16 -28.18 -19.77 14.41
C GLU A 16 -27.11 -19.60 13.31
N GLN A 17 -27.33 -20.26 12.17
CA GLN A 17 -26.58 -20.00 10.94
C GLN A 17 -27.27 -18.89 10.14
N LEU A 18 -26.56 -17.77 9.96
CA LEU A 18 -27.11 -16.57 9.33
C LEU A 18 -26.45 -16.28 7.99
N VAL A 19 -27.28 -15.92 7.01
CA VAL A 19 -26.81 -15.35 5.74
C VAL A 19 -27.13 -13.86 5.77
N ILE A 20 -26.08 -13.04 5.75
CA ILE A 20 -26.20 -11.59 5.84
C ILE A 20 -25.81 -10.99 4.49
N PRO A 21 -26.73 -10.29 3.81
CA PRO A 21 -26.39 -9.58 2.57
C PRO A 21 -25.28 -8.55 2.80
N GLY A 22 -24.28 -8.56 1.91
CA GLY A 22 -23.20 -7.57 1.89
C GLY A 22 -23.60 -6.25 1.23
N PHE A 23 -22.66 -5.30 1.19
CA PHE A 23 -22.68 -4.10 0.34
C PHE A 23 -23.63 -2.96 0.74
N TYR A 24 -24.47 -3.12 1.77
CA TYR A 24 -25.34 -2.04 2.26
C TYR A 24 -25.55 -2.08 3.77
N GLY A 25 -26.18 -1.03 4.29
CA GLY A 25 -26.65 -0.91 5.67
C GLY A 25 -27.77 0.12 5.80
N ALA A 26 -28.06 0.55 7.03
CA ALA A 26 -29.09 1.55 7.32
C ALA A 26 -28.52 2.78 8.02
N MET A 27 -28.94 3.96 7.59
CA MET A 27 -28.71 5.24 8.28
C MET A 27 -29.51 5.31 9.60
N PRO A 28 -29.20 6.23 10.53
CA PRO A 28 -29.95 6.36 11.79
C PRO A 28 -31.47 6.53 11.65
N GLY A 29 -31.95 7.04 10.51
CA GLY A 29 -33.38 7.17 10.19
C GLY A 29 -34.00 5.94 9.51
N GLY A 30 -33.27 4.84 9.33
CA GLY A 30 -33.74 3.62 8.67
C GLY A 30 -33.59 3.60 7.15
N GLU A 31 -33.13 4.70 6.53
CA GLU A 31 -32.85 4.75 5.10
C GLU A 31 -31.69 3.83 4.71
N ILE A 32 -31.88 3.03 3.65
CA ILE A 32 -30.85 2.13 3.12
C ILE A 32 -29.73 2.94 2.48
N ARG A 33 -28.49 2.62 2.83
CA ARG A 33 -27.30 3.22 2.22
C ARG A 33 -26.34 2.14 1.78
N VAL A 34 -25.91 2.25 0.52
CA VAL A 34 -24.92 1.37 -0.09
C VAL A 34 -23.52 1.81 0.34
N LEU A 35 -22.64 0.84 0.57
CA LEU A 35 -21.24 1.06 0.91
C LEU A 35 -20.43 1.36 -0.35
N SER A 36 -19.28 2.03 -0.19
CA SER A 36 -18.35 2.27 -1.30
C SER A 36 -17.62 0.98 -1.72
N ARG A 37 -16.60 1.10 -2.57
CA ARG A 37 -15.80 -0.03 -3.07
C ARG A 37 -15.33 -0.96 -1.93
N GLY A 38 -15.49 -2.26 -2.12
CA GLY A 38 -15.21 -3.27 -1.07
C GLY A 38 -16.35 -3.44 -0.07
N GLY A 39 -17.56 -2.97 -0.37
CA GLY A 39 -18.70 -3.00 0.56
C GLY A 39 -19.05 -4.38 1.11
N SER A 40 -18.92 -5.45 0.33
CA SER A 40 -19.16 -6.82 0.83
C SER A 40 -18.06 -7.26 1.81
N ASP A 41 -16.80 -6.97 1.50
CA ASP A 41 -15.66 -7.26 2.38
C ASP A 41 -15.77 -6.48 3.70
N ILE A 42 -16.21 -5.21 3.64
CA ILE A 42 -16.53 -4.37 4.81
C ILE A 42 -17.65 -5.01 5.63
N THR A 43 -18.73 -5.50 5.00
CA THR A 43 -19.81 -6.15 5.74
C THR A 43 -19.29 -7.40 6.47
N GLY A 44 -18.52 -8.26 5.78
CA GLY A 44 -17.95 -9.46 6.38
C GLY A 44 -17.06 -9.14 7.58
N SER A 45 -16.18 -8.14 7.47
CA SER A 45 -15.30 -7.72 8.57
C SER A 45 -16.06 -7.11 9.74
N ILE A 46 -17.10 -6.29 9.48
CA ILE A 46 -17.96 -5.75 10.54
C ILE A 46 -18.65 -6.88 11.29
N VAL A 47 -19.22 -7.86 10.58
CA VAL A 47 -19.90 -9.00 11.20
C VAL A 47 -18.91 -9.83 12.03
N ALA A 48 -17.76 -10.19 11.46
CA ALA A 48 -16.70 -10.91 12.16
C ALA A 48 -16.27 -10.18 13.44
N ALA A 49 -16.10 -8.85 13.37
CA ALA A 49 -15.79 -8.03 14.53
C ALA A 49 -16.92 -8.04 15.56
N ILE A 50 -18.20 -7.90 15.15
CA ILE A 50 -19.34 -7.89 16.08
C ILE A 50 -19.45 -9.19 16.86
N VAL A 51 -19.29 -10.34 16.18
CA VAL A 51 -19.41 -11.66 16.80
C VAL A 51 -18.15 -12.07 17.57
N GLY A 52 -17.03 -11.38 17.35
CA GLY A 52 -15.74 -11.76 17.92
C GLY A 52 -15.23 -13.07 17.33
N ALA A 53 -15.31 -13.20 16.00
CA ALA A 53 -14.93 -14.41 15.29
C ALA A 53 -13.45 -14.76 15.52
N ASP A 54 -13.14 -16.06 15.61
CA ASP A 54 -11.75 -16.54 15.67
C ASP A 54 -11.04 -16.40 14.32
N LEU A 55 -11.79 -16.41 13.21
CA LEU A 55 -11.30 -16.33 11.84
C LEU A 55 -12.33 -15.70 10.92
N TYR A 56 -11.89 -14.80 10.04
CA TYR A 56 -12.68 -14.31 8.92
C TYR A 56 -12.19 -14.92 7.61
N GLU A 57 -12.94 -15.86 7.03
CA GLU A 57 -12.63 -16.35 5.67
C GLU A 57 -13.19 -15.39 4.62
N ASN A 58 -12.32 -14.90 3.75
CA ASN A 58 -12.69 -14.13 2.56
C ASN A 58 -12.53 -15.02 1.33
N TRP A 59 -13.66 -15.49 0.80
CA TRP A 59 -13.72 -16.36 -0.37
C TRP A 59 -13.77 -15.51 -1.65
N THR A 60 -12.76 -15.69 -2.49
CA THR A 60 -12.54 -14.95 -3.74
C THR A 60 -12.28 -15.93 -4.90
N ASP A 61 -11.84 -15.43 -6.05
CA ASP A 61 -11.49 -16.20 -7.25
C ASP A 61 -9.97 -16.47 -7.40
N VAL A 62 -9.18 -16.00 -6.43
CA VAL A 62 -7.73 -16.20 -6.36
C VAL A 62 -7.30 -17.06 -5.18
N SER A 63 -6.29 -17.91 -5.42
CA SER A 63 -5.68 -18.82 -4.43
C SER A 63 -4.67 -18.10 -3.53
N GLY A 64 -5.09 -16.97 -2.92
CA GLY A 64 -4.25 -16.14 -2.04
C GLY A 64 -3.56 -14.97 -2.74
N ILE A 65 -2.63 -14.34 -2.03
CA ILE A 65 -1.86 -13.17 -2.46
C ILE A 65 -0.50 -13.63 -2.98
N LEU A 66 -0.08 -13.10 -4.13
CA LEU A 66 1.21 -13.42 -4.75
C LEU A 66 2.29 -12.43 -4.29
N MET A 67 3.54 -12.89 -4.19
CA MET A 67 4.69 -12.07 -3.79
C MET A 67 5.03 -10.96 -4.80
N ALA A 68 4.61 -11.10 -6.05
CA ALA A 68 4.79 -10.11 -7.11
C ALA A 68 3.69 -10.24 -8.17
N ASP A 69 3.55 -9.24 -9.05
CA ASP A 69 2.57 -9.27 -10.14
C ASP A 69 2.87 -10.43 -11.12
N PRO A 70 1.93 -11.39 -11.31
CA PRO A 70 2.11 -12.54 -12.21
C PRO A 70 2.23 -12.15 -13.69
N ARG A 71 1.89 -10.90 -14.07
CA ARG A 71 2.11 -10.37 -15.42
C ARG A 71 3.58 -10.02 -15.67
N ILE A 72 4.36 -9.83 -14.61
CA ILE A 72 5.78 -9.43 -14.67
C ILE A 72 6.66 -10.61 -14.29
N ILE A 73 6.32 -11.32 -13.22
CA ILE A 73 7.02 -12.52 -12.76
C ILE A 73 6.21 -13.73 -13.18
N GLU A 74 6.83 -14.66 -13.89
CA GLU A 74 6.18 -15.93 -14.21
C GLU A 74 6.11 -16.80 -12.95
N ASN A 75 4.93 -17.33 -12.63
CA ASN A 75 4.67 -18.19 -11.47
C ASN A 75 5.25 -17.64 -10.15
N PRO A 76 4.87 -16.41 -9.72
CA PRO A 76 5.40 -15.84 -8.50
C PRO A 76 4.95 -16.69 -7.30
N ARG A 77 5.82 -16.82 -6.30
CA ARG A 77 5.50 -17.55 -5.08
C ARG A 77 4.30 -16.90 -4.39
N ARG A 78 3.39 -17.73 -3.88
CA ARG A 78 2.27 -17.30 -3.04
C ARG A 78 2.76 -16.91 -1.64
N ILE A 79 2.17 -15.88 -1.07
CA ILE A 79 2.41 -15.48 0.31
C ILE A 79 1.58 -16.38 1.22
N ASP A 80 2.25 -17.15 2.08
CA ASP A 80 1.59 -18.05 3.03
C ASP A 80 0.96 -17.24 4.18
N ARG A 81 1.74 -16.32 4.77
CA ARG A 81 1.33 -15.47 5.89
C ARG A 81 1.78 -14.02 5.72
N ILE A 82 0.87 -13.07 5.85
CA ILE A 82 1.13 -11.62 5.74
C ILE A 82 0.62 -10.89 6.99
N THR A 83 1.31 -9.85 7.46
CA THR A 83 0.74 -9.01 8.53
C THR A 83 -0.16 -7.94 7.94
N TYR A 84 -1.06 -7.38 8.75
CA TYR A 84 -1.87 -6.21 8.35
C TYR A 84 -1.01 -5.05 7.84
N SER A 85 0.12 -4.76 8.49
CA SER A 85 1.03 -3.69 8.07
C SER A 85 1.67 -3.97 6.71
N GLU A 86 2.14 -5.19 6.46
CA GLU A 86 2.74 -5.52 5.15
C GLU A 86 1.70 -5.55 4.03
N LEU A 87 0.48 -6.04 4.33
CA LEU A 87 -0.62 -6.02 3.37
C LEU A 87 -0.98 -4.58 2.99
N HIS A 88 -1.01 -3.67 3.95
CA HIS A 88 -1.27 -2.26 3.71
C HIS A 88 -0.24 -1.66 2.73
N GLU A 89 1.05 -1.88 2.97
CA GLU A 89 2.13 -1.39 2.12
C GLU A 89 2.03 -1.94 0.68
N LEU A 90 1.77 -3.24 0.52
CA LEU A 90 1.62 -3.86 -0.80
C LEU A 90 0.35 -3.39 -1.52
N ALA A 91 -0.78 -3.30 -0.82
CA ALA A 91 -2.06 -2.88 -1.39
C ALA A 91 -2.00 -1.42 -1.86
N TYR A 92 -1.37 -0.54 -1.07
CA TYR A 92 -1.13 0.85 -1.44
C TYR A 92 -0.37 0.97 -2.78
N MET A 93 0.58 0.06 -2.99
CA MET A 93 1.42 -0.05 -4.18
C MET A 93 0.80 -0.88 -5.30
N GLY A 94 -0.51 -1.16 -5.23
CA GLY A 94 -1.28 -1.75 -6.32
C GLY A 94 -1.48 -3.26 -6.25
N ALA A 95 -1.01 -3.95 -5.20
CA ALA A 95 -1.32 -5.37 -4.96
C ALA A 95 -2.76 -5.54 -4.44
N ASN A 96 -3.74 -5.30 -5.32
CA ASN A 96 -5.15 -5.24 -4.96
C ASN A 96 -5.78 -6.65 -4.92
N VAL A 97 -5.74 -7.30 -3.76
CA VAL A 97 -6.61 -8.47 -3.45
C VAL A 97 -7.71 -8.06 -2.47
N LEU A 98 -7.41 -7.14 -1.56
CA LEU A 98 -8.33 -6.73 -0.49
C LEU A 98 -8.17 -5.23 -0.23
N HIS A 99 -9.29 -4.50 -0.12
CA HIS A 99 -9.24 -3.06 0.11
C HIS A 99 -9.00 -2.76 1.60
N GLU A 100 -8.07 -1.86 1.92
CA GLU A 100 -7.71 -1.53 3.31
C GLU A 100 -8.92 -1.09 4.15
N GLY A 101 -9.79 -0.24 3.59
CA GLY A 101 -11.00 0.20 4.26
C GLY A 101 -11.96 -0.94 4.62
N ALA A 102 -11.79 -2.11 3.99
CA ALA A 102 -12.60 -3.30 4.27
C ALA A 102 -12.12 -4.15 5.44
N ILE A 103 -10.87 -4.03 5.86
CA ILE A 103 -10.31 -4.88 6.93
C ILE A 103 -10.13 -4.18 8.27
N TYR A 104 -10.34 -2.87 8.32
CA TYR A 104 -10.20 -2.10 9.54
C TYR A 104 -10.94 -2.69 10.77
N PRO A 105 -12.22 -3.16 10.66
CA PRO A 105 -12.94 -3.70 11.82
C PRO A 105 -12.32 -4.95 12.44
N VAL A 106 -11.77 -5.85 11.60
CA VAL A 106 -11.13 -7.09 12.05
C VAL A 106 -9.71 -6.84 12.54
N ARG A 107 -8.99 -5.90 11.91
CA ARG A 107 -7.67 -5.43 12.36
C ARG A 107 -7.72 -4.85 13.77
N GLU A 108 -8.67 -3.95 14.07
CA GLU A 108 -8.82 -3.38 15.43
C GLU A 108 -9.03 -4.42 16.53
N ARG A 109 -9.56 -5.60 16.17
CA ARG A 109 -9.80 -6.70 17.10
C ARG A 109 -8.75 -7.81 17.03
N GLY A 110 -7.73 -7.68 16.18
CA GLY A 110 -6.73 -8.73 15.96
C GLY A 110 -7.30 -10.03 15.38
N ILE A 111 -8.46 -9.98 14.73
CA ILE A 111 -9.09 -11.16 14.12
C ILE A 111 -8.33 -11.48 12.82
N PRO A 112 -7.82 -12.70 12.62
CA PRO A 112 -7.13 -13.08 11.38
C PRO A 112 -8.10 -13.20 10.20
N ILE A 113 -7.59 -13.00 8.98
CA ILE A 113 -8.34 -13.19 7.73
C ILE A 113 -7.69 -14.29 6.90
N HIS A 114 -8.48 -15.20 6.33
CA HIS A 114 -7.99 -16.22 5.41
C HIS A 114 -8.53 -15.95 4.00
N ILE A 115 -7.66 -15.62 3.06
CA ILE A 115 -8.00 -15.50 1.65
C ILE A 115 -8.09 -16.91 1.05
N ARG A 116 -9.28 -17.29 0.58
CA ARG A 116 -9.62 -18.62 0.05
C ARG A 116 -10.13 -18.51 -1.38
N ASN A 117 -9.98 -19.57 -2.18
CA ASN A 117 -10.47 -19.60 -3.55
C ASN A 117 -11.71 -20.48 -3.68
N THR A 118 -12.80 -19.90 -4.16
CA THR A 118 -14.08 -20.61 -4.38
C THR A 118 -13.95 -21.71 -5.44
N ASN A 119 -13.09 -21.50 -6.43
CA ASN A 119 -12.84 -22.45 -7.53
C ASN A 119 -11.73 -23.46 -7.22
N ASP A 120 -10.99 -23.27 -6.14
CA ASP A 120 -9.89 -24.13 -5.68
C ASP A 120 -9.88 -24.21 -4.14
N PRO A 121 -10.87 -24.89 -3.52
CA PRO A 121 -11.09 -24.85 -2.07
C PRO A 121 -9.99 -25.53 -1.25
N ASP A 122 -9.25 -26.45 -1.86
CA ASP A 122 -8.13 -27.16 -1.24
C ASP A 122 -6.84 -26.30 -1.22
N SER A 123 -6.84 -25.19 -1.96
CA SER A 123 -5.72 -24.26 -1.92
C SER A 123 -5.46 -23.74 -0.51
N PRO A 124 -4.21 -23.78 -0.03
CA PRO A 124 -3.88 -23.30 1.30
C PRO A 124 -4.21 -21.82 1.52
N GLY A 125 -4.25 -20.97 0.48
CA GLY A 125 -4.65 -19.57 0.58
C GLY A 125 -3.78 -18.73 1.53
N THR A 126 -3.99 -17.41 1.59
CA THR A 126 -3.11 -16.52 2.39
C THR A 126 -3.75 -16.18 3.73
N LEU A 127 -3.01 -16.34 4.82
CA LEU A 127 -3.44 -15.94 6.16
C LEU A 127 -2.91 -14.53 6.50
N ILE A 128 -3.82 -13.60 6.78
CA ILE A 128 -3.53 -12.23 7.22
C ILE A 128 -3.66 -12.18 8.75
N VAL A 129 -2.61 -11.73 9.44
CA VAL A 129 -2.53 -11.72 10.91
C VAL A 129 -2.01 -10.38 11.45
N GLU A 130 -2.15 -10.13 12.75
CA GLU A 130 -1.57 -8.94 13.39
C GLU A 130 -0.05 -9.00 13.43
N SER A 131 0.47 -10.11 13.93
CA SER A 131 1.90 -10.38 14.04
C SER A 131 2.19 -11.83 13.67
N CYS A 132 3.42 -12.07 13.23
CA CYS A 132 3.93 -13.42 13.02
C CYS A 132 4.99 -13.70 14.09
N GLU A 133 4.69 -14.62 15.01
CA GLU A 133 5.69 -15.16 15.93
C GLU A 133 6.50 -16.27 15.22
N GLY A 134 7.83 -16.22 15.34
CA GLY A 134 8.77 -17.17 14.75
C GLY A 134 9.46 -16.67 13.47
N GLU A 135 10.48 -17.41 13.01
CA GLU A 135 11.14 -17.14 11.71
C GLU A 135 10.11 -17.30 10.58
N ALA A 136 9.67 -16.19 9.99
CA ALA A 136 8.75 -16.21 8.87
C ALA A 136 9.41 -16.90 7.67
N ASP A 137 8.83 -18.03 7.22
CA ASP A 137 8.94 -18.69 5.91
C ASP A 137 10.24 -18.52 5.10
N GLY A 138 11.41 -18.45 5.75
CA GLY A 138 12.75 -18.38 5.15
C GLY A 138 13.03 -17.24 4.15
N ALA A 139 12.02 -16.44 3.78
CA ALA A 139 12.10 -15.41 2.75
C ALA A 139 12.49 -14.08 3.41
N PRO A 140 13.50 -13.38 2.86
CA PRO A 140 13.95 -12.11 3.43
C PRO A 140 12.94 -10.96 3.20
N ILE A 141 12.03 -11.10 2.24
CA ILE A 141 10.96 -10.16 1.94
C ILE A 141 9.63 -10.91 1.83
N THR A 142 8.54 -10.20 2.07
CA THR A 142 7.16 -10.73 2.01
C THR A 142 6.54 -10.49 0.64
N GLY A 143 6.84 -9.37 -0.01
CA GLY A 143 6.34 -9.09 -1.36
C GLY A 143 6.95 -7.86 -2.01
N ILE A 144 6.65 -7.70 -3.30
CA ILE A 144 7.07 -6.61 -4.17
C ILE A 144 5.83 -6.11 -4.90
N ALA A 145 5.56 -4.81 -4.78
CA ALA A 145 4.47 -4.16 -5.50
C ALA A 145 4.97 -2.85 -6.09
N GLY A 146 4.32 -2.37 -7.15
CA GLY A 146 4.72 -1.13 -7.77
C GLY A 146 3.65 -0.52 -8.66
N ARG A 147 3.75 0.80 -8.83
CA ARG A 147 2.87 1.60 -9.67
C ARG A 147 3.70 2.46 -10.62
N LYS A 148 3.22 2.57 -11.86
CA LYS A 148 3.80 3.46 -12.88
C LYS A 148 3.17 4.85 -12.78
N ASP A 149 3.78 5.81 -13.48
CA ASP A 149 3.21 7.12 -13.79
C ASP A 149 3.02 8.05 -12.59
N PHE A 150 4.16 8.36 -11.96
CA PHE A 150 4.31 9.44 -11.00
C PHE A 150 5.08 10.62 -11.60
N THR A 151 4.74 11.79 -11.09
CA THR A 151 5.42 13.05 -11.33
C THR A 151 6.12 13.50 -10.05
N VAL A 152 7.38 13.87 -10.17
CA VAL A 152 8.20 14.39 -9.07
C VAL A 152 8.41 15.88 -9.30
N VAL A 153 7.91 16.70 -8.37
CA VAL A 153 8.08 18.15 -8.36
C VAL A 153 9.14 18.51 -7.33
N THR A 154 10.36 18.80 -7.78
CA THR A 154 11.46 19.22 -6.89
C THR A 154 11.52 20.73 -6.81
N ILE A 155 11.37 21.26 -5.60
CA ILE A 155 11.42 22.67 -5.29
C ILE A 155 12.75 22.97 -4.63
N TYR A 156 13.56 23.81 -5.27
CA TYR A 156 14.86 24.28 -4.77
C TYR A 156 14.70 25.66 -4.14
N LYS A 157 15.30 25.85 -2.97
CA LYS A 157 15.36 27.14 -2.29
C LYS A 157 16.72 27.24 -1.60
N ASN A 158 17.51 28.21 -2.03
CA ASN A 158 18.83 28.49 -1.45
C ASN A 158 18.63 29.02 -0.01
N GLN A 159 19.53 28.69 0.92
CA GLN A 159 19.52 29.20 2.31
C GLN A 159 18.28 28.78 3.13
N ARG A 160 17.89 27.51 3.02
CA ARG A 160 16.67 26.95 3.61
C ARG A 160 16.60 26.93 5.14
N ALA A 161 17.72 27.08 5.83
CA ALA A 161 17.82 26.84 7.27
C ALA A 161 16.88 27.73 8.09
N ASP A 162 16.52 28.91 7.57
CA ASP A 162 15.87 29.94 8.37
C ASP A 162 14.39 30.20 8.01
N GLU A 163 13.89 29.68 6.87
CA GLU A 163 12.51 29.95 6.42
C GLU A 163 11.53 28.84 6.85
N LEU A 164 10.84 29.08 7.96
CA LEU A 164 9.84 28.16 8.50
C LEU A 164 8.64 27.98 7.55
N GLY A 165 8.20 26.74 7.37
CA GLY A 165 6.91 26.41 6.76
C GLY A 165 6.85 26.42 5.23
N ILE A 166 7.99 26.40 4.52
CA ILE A 166 8.01 26.27 3.05
C ILE A 166 7.34 24.96 2.57
N ILE A 167 7.61 23.83 3.23
CA ILE A 167 6.97 22.55 2.90
C ILE A 167 5.45 22.65 3.07
N ARG A 168 4.98 23.17 4.21
CA ARG A 168 3.55 23.38 4.47
C ARG A 168 2.89 24.19 3.35
N ARG A 169 3.45 25.36 3.00
CA ARG A 169 2.90 26.22 1.93
C ARG A 169 2.83 25.49 0.58
N ALA A 170 3.85 24.72 0.23
CA ALA A 170 3.80 23.95 -1.02
C ALA A 170 2.72 22.86 -0.97
N LEU A 171 2.59 22.13 0.14
CA LEU A 171 1.55 21.11 0.31
C LEU A 171 0.14 21.71 0.28
N GLU A 172 -0.06 22.90 0.84
CA GLU A 172 -1.34 23.63 0.75
C GLU A 172 -1.73 23.94 -0.69
N VAL A 173 -0.76 24.19 -1.58
CA VAL A 173 -1.04 24.32 -3.01
C VAL A 173 -1.56 22.99 -3.55
N PHE A 174 -0.86 21.87 -3.34
CA PHE A 174 -1.36 20.56 -3.82
C PHE A 174 -2.75 20.22 -3.26
N GLU A 175 -3.02 20.52 -1.99
CA GLU A 175 -4.32 20.34 -1.36
C GLU A 175 -5.43 21.15 -2.05
N LYS A 176 -5.16 22.42 -2.38
CA LYS A 176 -6.12 23.29 -3.11
C LYS A 176 -6.55 22.69 -4.45
N TYR A 177 -5.68 21.95 -5.12
CA TYR A 177 -5.99 21.24 -6.37
C TYR A 177 -6.52 19.81 -6.13
N SER A 178 -6.78 19.42 -4.87
CA SER A 178 -7.22 18.08 -4.49
C SER A 178 -6.26 16.96 -4.93
N VAL A 179 -4.96 17.27 -4.99
CA VAL A 179 -3.90 16.33 -5.37
C VAL A 179 -3.41 15.61 -4.12
N LYS A 180 -3.34 14.28 -4.20
CA LYS A 180 -2.82 13.46 -3.10
C LYS A 180 -1.30 13.39 -3.22
N VAL A 181 -0.61 13.72 -2.13
CA VAL A 181 0.85 13.63 -2.06
C VAL A 181 1.23 12.23 -1.57
N GLU A 182 2.13 11.60 -2.32
CA GLU A 182 2.56 10.23 -2.10
C GLU A 182 3.82 10.20 -1.23
N HIS A 183 4.83 10.99 -1.59
CA HIS A 183 6.12 11.03 -0.89
C HIS A 183 6.68 12.46 -0.88
N ILE A 184 7.44 12.78 0.18
CA ILE A 184 8.11 14.07 0.32
C ILE A 184 9.60 13.87 0.66
N PRO A 185 10.44 13.43 -0.29
CA PRO A 185 11.89 13.40 -0.07
C PRO A 185 12.40 14.82 0.18
N SER A 186 13.10 15.03 1.29
CA SER A 186 13.69 16.32 1.64
C SER A 186 15.20 16.24 1.75
N GLY A 187 15.85 17.29 1.27
CA GLY A 187 17.27 17.57 1.48
C GLY A 187 17.43 18.97 2.08
N ILE A 188 18.69 19.41 2.18
CA ILE A 188 19.05 20.66 2.84
C ILE A 188 18.47 21.87 2.09
N GLU A 189 18.56 21.91 0.76
CA GLU A 189 18.13 23.05 -0.08
C GLU A 189 17.02 22.70 -1.08
N SER A 190 16.57 21.45 -1.12
CA SER A 190 15.51 21.01 -2.02
C SER A 190 14.60 19.99 -1.37
N PHE A 191 13.33 20.00 -1.73
CA PHE A 191 12.39 18.94 -1.34
C PHE A 191 11.58 18.61 -2.57
N SER A 192 11.21 17.35 -2.68
CA SER A 192 10.38 16.88 -3.77
C SER A 192 9.00 16.54 -3.26
N VAL A 193 8.00 16.74 -4.10
CA VAL A 193 6.63 16.27 -3.87
C VAL A 193 6.32 15.27 -4.98
N VAL A 194 6.03 14.04 -4.60
CA VAL A 194 5.69 12.96 -5.53
C VAL A 194 4.19 12.80 -5.56
N VAL A 195 3.62 12.79 -6.76
CA VAL A 195 2.17 12.73 -6.99
C VAL A 195 1.88 11.81 -8.18
N ALA A 196 0.70 11.20 -8.20
CA ALA A 196 0.26 10.43 -9.36
C ALA A 196 0.10 11.39 -10.57
N THR A 197 0.70 11.05 -11.71
CA THR A 197 0.70 11.91 -12.91
C THR A 197 -0.73 12.22 -13.39
N GLU A 198 -1.64 11.26 -13.29
CA GLU A 198 -3.06 11.43 -13.66
C GLU A 198 -3.73 12.61 -12.93
N GLN A 199 -3.36 12.86 -11.67
CA GLN A 199 -3.94 13.93 -10.85
C GLN A 199 -3.44 15.33 -11.23
N VAL A 200 -2.27 15.44 -11.87
CA VAL A 200 -1.62 16.72 -12.14
C VAL A 200 -1.41 17.04 -13.62
N GLN A 201 -1.61 16.08 -14.52
CA GLN A 201 -1.35 16.22 -15.96
C GLN A 201 -1.95 17.50 -16.59
N ASN A 202 -3.09 17.98 -16.07
CA ASN A 202 -3.81 19.15 -16.60
C ASN A 202 -3.59 20.44 -15.81
N CYS A 203 -2.93 20.40 -14.64
CA CYS A 203 -2.80 21.55 -13.74
C CYS A 203 -1.38 21.73 -13.18
N ILE A 204 -0.41 20.90 -13.58
CA ILE A 204 0.94 20.91 -13.01
C ILE A 204 1.65 22.26 -13.15
N TYR A 205 1.44 22.95 -14.28
CA TYR A 205 2.03 24.28 -14.50
C TYR A 205 1.36 25.37 -13.65
N ASP A 206 0.05 25.25 -13.39
CA ASP A 206 -0.67 26.15 -12.50
C ASP A 206 -0.22 25.94 -11.05
N ILE A 207 -0.07 24.67 -10.63
CA ILE A 207 0.52 24.30 -9.33
C ILE A 207 1.93 24.88 -9.21
N ALA A 208 2.78 24.72 -10.23
CA ALA A 208 4.14 25.24 -10.21
C ALA A 208 4.17 26.78 -10.14
N ALA A 209 3.28 27.47 -10.85
CA ALA A 209 3.16 28.93 -10.80
C ALA A 209 2.70 29.41 -9.42
N GLU A 210 1.74 28.72 -8.80
CA GLU A 210 1.25 29.06 -7.46
C GLU A 210 2.31 28.77 -6.38
N ILE A 211 3.01 27.63 -6.45
CA ILE A 211 4.17 27.33 -5.60
C ILE A 211 5.23 28.43 -5.75
N LYS A 212 5.51 28.87 -6.98
CA LYS A 212 6.45 29.96 -7.22
C LYS A 212 6.04 31.25 -6.50
N ALA A 213 4.74 31.58 -6.54
CA ALA A 213 4.21 32.77 -5.88
C ALA A 213 4.25 32.68 -4.34
N VAL A 214 3.96 31.52 -3.75
CA VAL A 214 3.86 31.38 -2.28
C VAL A 214 5.17 30.98 -1.59
N CYS A 215 6.08 30.32 -2.29
CA CYS A 215 7.34 29.81 -1.73
C CYS A 215 8.59 30.57 -2.23
N ASP A 216 8.47 31.36 -3.31
CA ASP A 216 9.59 32.07 -3.94
C ASP A 216 10.85 31.17 -4.16
N PRO A 217 10.70 29.97 -4.76
CA PRO A 217 11.81 29.04 -4.92
C PRO A 217 12.84 29.57 -5.93
N SER A 218 14.10 29.16 -5.76
CA SER A 218 15.17 29.46 -6.71
C SER A 218 15.00 28.69 -8.02
N ASP A 219 14.47 27.46 -7.96
CA ASP A 219 14.16 26.63 -9.12
C ASP A 219 13.02 25.64 -8.79
N ILE A 220 12.24 25.26 -9.81
CA ILE A 220 11.25 24.18 -9.72
C ILE A 220 11.51 23.24 -10.90
N ARG A 221 11.78 21.96 -10.59
CA ARG A 221 11.96 20.91 -11.60
C ARG A 221 10.81 19.92 -11.54
N ILE A 222 10.27 19.60 -12.70
CA ILE A 222 9.19 18.63 -12.84
C ILE A 222 9.74 17.46 -13.66
N ILE A 223 9.67 16.26 -13.10
CA ILE A 223 10.12 15.02 -13.74
C ILE A 223 8.93 14.09 -13.80
N ASN A 224 8.52 13.71 -15.02
CA ASN A 224 7.44 12.75 -15.27
C ASN A 224 8.00 11.36 -15.55
N GLY A 225 7.11 10.37 -15.60
CA GLY A 225 7.45 9.01 -16.04
C GLY A 225 8.30 8.26 -15.02
N ILE A 226 8.03 8.50 -13.73
CA ILE A 226 8.64 7.77 -12.62
C ILE A 226 7.69 6.66 -12.19
N SER A 227 8.25 5.48 -11.95
CA SER A 227 7.55 4.38 -11.30
C SER A 227 8.06 4.22 -9.87
N LEU A 228 7.15 3.92 -8.94
CA LEU A 228 7.47 3.58 -7.56
C LEU A 228 7.33 2.08 -7.36
N ILE A 229 8.35 1.46 -6.76
CA ILE A 229 8.39 0.03 -6.46
C ILE A 229 8.71 -0.12 -4.97
N ALA A 230 7.80 -0.73 -4.23
CA ALA A 230 7.98 -1.08 -2.83
C ALA A 230 8.43 -2.53 -2.70
N THR A 231 9.50 -2.72 -1.93
CA THR A 231 9.90 -4.03 -1.40
C THR A 231 9.48 -4.06 0.05
N VAL A 232 8.61 -5.00 0.41
CA VAL A 232 7.99 -5.07 1.74
C VAL A 232 8.39 -6.37 2.42
N GLY A 233 8.78 -6.31 3.68
CA GLY A 233 9.04 -7.50 4.48
C GLY A 233 9.41 -7.20 5.92
N ARG A 234 8.69 -7.81 6.87
CA ARG A 234 8.99 -7.73 8.30
C ARG A 234 10.37 -8.28 8.67
N ASN A 235 10.89 -9.22 7.88
CA ASN A 235 12.23 -9.81 8.06
C ASN A 235 13.37 -8.87 7.61
N MET A 236 13.04 -7.70 7.05
CA MET A 236 14.02 -6.68 6.68
C MET A 236 14.38 -5.79 7.87
N VAL A 237 13.48 -5.66 8.84
CA VAL A 237 13.58 -4.75 9.99
C VAL A 237 14.80 -5.12 10.84
N TYR A 238 15.67 -4.15 11.10
CA TYR A 238 16.92 -4.31 11.85
C TYR A 238 17.90 -5.34 11.27
N LYS A 239 17.77 -5.70 9.99
CA LYS A 239 18.68 -6.64 9.31
C LYS A 239 19.71 -5.89 8.47
N PRO A 240 20.98 -5.81 8.91
CA PRO A 240 22.00 -5.08 8.17
C PRO A 240 22.21 -5.65 6.77
N GLY A 241 22.39 -4.77 5.79
CA GLY A 241 22.73 -5.13 4.41
C GLY A 241 21.55 -5.40 3.48
N MET A 242 20.30 -5.33 3.96
CA MET A 242 19.11 -5.51 3.11
C MET A 242 19.00 -4.44 2.02
N SER A 243 19.10 -3.17 2.40
CA SER A 243 19.12 -2.04 1.46
C SER A 243 20.33 -2.09 0.53
N GLY A 244 21.52 -2.41 1.06
CA GLY A 244 22.73 -2.59 0.27
C GLY A 244 22.59 -3.68 -0.80
N ARG A 245 22.00 -4.82 -0.45
CA ARG A 245 21.71 -5.92 -1.40
C ARG A 245 20.72 -5.47 -2.48
N LEU A 246 19.65 -4.74 -2.11
CA LEU A 246 18.67 -4.23 -3.05
C LEU A 246 19.32 -3.27 -4.06
N PHE A 247 20.05 -2.27 -3.58
CA PHE A 247 20.69 -1.29 -4.47
C PHE A 247 21.81 -1.88 -5.32
N ALA A 248 22.56 -2.86 -4.79
CA ALA A 248 23.56 -3.58 -5.56
C ALA A 248 22.92 -4.36 -6.72
N ALA A 249 21.79 -5.03 -6.49
CA ALA A 249 21.06 -5.74 -7.53
C ALA A 249 20.58 -4.80 -8.65
N LEU A 250 19.98 -3.67 -8.30
CA LEU A 250 19.55 -2.67 -9.28
C LEU A 250 20.72 -2.04 -10.05
N GLY A 251 21.82 -1.73 -9.35
CA GLY A 251 23.04 -1.21 -9.97
C GLY A 251 23.66 -2.21 -10.96
N SER A 252 23.62 -3.52 -10.66
CA SER A 252 24.15 -4.55 -11.56
C SER A 252 23.36 -4.71 -12.86
N GLU A 253 22.07 -4.34 -12.85
CA GLU A 253 21.19 -4.33 -14.02
C GLU A 253 21.20 -2.96 -14.74
N GLY A 254 22.02 -2.01 -14.29
CA GLY A 254 22.11 -0.67 -14.87
C GLY A 254 20.88 0.21 -14.64
N VAL A 255 20.02 -0.16 -13.67
CA VAL A 255 18.80 0.60 -13.35
C VAL A 255 19.15 1.88 -12.61
N ASN A 256 18.70 3.02 -13.15
CA ASN A 256 18.94 4.32 -12.55
C ASN A 256 17.88 4.64 -11.48
N ILE A 257 18.31 4.73 -10.22
CA ILE A 257 17.44 5.07 -9.10
C ILE A 257 17.30 6.59 -9.01
N ARG A 258 16.08 7.08 -9.22
CA ARG A 258 15.71 8.50 -9.17
C ARG A 258 15.27 8.96 -7.79
N MET A 259 14.76 8.04 -6.97
CA MET A 259 14.28 8.32 -5.62
C MET A 259 14.46 7.11 -4.74
N ILE A 260 14.74 7.36 -3.46
CA ILE A 260 14.71 6.35 -2.41
C ILE A 260 13.84 6.91 -1.28
N ALA A 261 12.93 6.09 -0.76
CA ALA A 261 12.19 6.38 0.44
C ALA A 261 12.18 5.13 1.34
N GLN A 262 12.47 5.34 2.62
CA GLN A 262 12.43 4.30 3.65
C GLN A 262 11.99 4.97 4.96
N GLY A 263 10.96 4.42 5.59
CA GLY A 263 10.49 4.86 6.89
C GLY A 263 11.34 4.34 8.05
N SER A 264 11.09 4.85 9.26
CA SER A 264 11.74 4.40 10.50
C SER A 264 11.45 2.95 10.87
N ASP A 265 10.34 2.41 10.38
CA ASP A 265 9.88 1.07 10.73
C ASP A 265 10.57 -0.02 9.91
N GLU A 266 11.37 0.37 8.89
CA GLU A 266 12.19 -0.49 8.02
C GLU A 266 11.45 -1.67 7.34
N ILE A 267 10.12 -1.71 7.44
CA ILE A 267 9.27 -2.77 6.89
C ILE A 267 9.14 -2.67 5.36
N ASN A 268 9.43 -1.49 4.80
CA ASN A 268 9.43 -1.24 3.37
C ASN A 268 10.70 -0.49 2.93
N ILE A 269 11.07 -0.68 1.67
CA ILE A 269 11.98 0.20 0.94
C ILE A 269 11.31 0.52 -0.39
N ILE A 270 11.17 1.80 -0.69
CA ILE A 270 10.54 2.30 -1.91
C ILE A 270 11.61 2.91 -2.80
N VAL A 271 11.70 2.43 -4.02
CA VAL A 271 12.58 2.98 -5.06
C VAL A 271 11.76 3.61 -6.16
N GLY A 272 12.17 4.81 -6.58
CA GLY A 272 11.67 5.48 -7.77
C GLY A 272 12.63 5.26 -8.93
N VAL A 273 12.14 4.75 -10.05
CA VAL A 273 12.91 4.51 -11.29
C VAL A 273 12.17 5.08 -12.49
N GLU A 274 12.81 5.19 -13.65
CA GLU A 274 12.10 5.55 -14.88
C GLU A 274 11.12 4.44 -15.28
N ASN A 275 9.97 4.80 -15.85
CA ASN A 275 8.93 3.83 -16.25
C ASN A 275 9.44 2.69 -17.14
N LYS A 276 10.45 2.96 -17.97
CA LYS A 276 11.08 1.95 -18.84
C LYS A 276 11.76 0.83 -18.05
N ASP A 277 12.21 1.12 -16.83
CA ASP A 277 12.96 0.20 -15.97
C ASP A 277 12.07 -0.50 -14.93
N PHE A 278 10.74 -0.24 -14.94
CA PHE A 278 9.80 -0.77 -13.95
C PHE A 278 9.84 -2.30 -13.83
N GLU A 279 9.68 -2.99 -14.94
CA GLU A 279 9.62 -4.46 -14.95
C GLU A 279 10.97 -5.08 -14.65
N THR A 280 12.06 -4.50 -15.18
CA THR A 280 13.44 -4.90 -14.87
C THR A 280 13.72 -4.78 -13.38
N THR A 281 13.25 -3.70 -12.74
CA THR A 281 13.40 -3.47 -11.30
C THR A 281 12.68 -4.55 -10.50
N ILE A 282 11.42 -4.84 -10.80
CA ILE A 282 10.64 -5.90 -10.12
C ILE A 282 11.30 -7.28 -10.31
N ARG A 283 11.72 -7.62 -11.53
CA ARG A 283 12.43 -8.88 -11.83
C ARG A 283 13.74 -9.00 -11.07
N SER A 284 14.53 -7.93 -11.02
CA SER A 284 15.82 -7.91 -10.31
C SER A 284 15.66 -8.11 -8.81
N ILE A 285 14.71 -7.40 -8.18
CA ILE A 285 14.40 -7.54 -6.75
C ILE A 285 13.89 -8.96 -6.47
N TYR A 286 12.94 -9.45 -7.28
CA TYR A 286 12.39 -10.80 -7.11
C TYR A 286 13.47 -11.87 -7.20
N LYS A 287 14.34 -11.82 -8.22
CA LYS A 287 15.46 -12.75 -8.39
C LYS A 287 16.42 -12.71 -7.20
N THR A 288 16.72 -11.51 -6.69
CA THR A 288 17.70 -11.30 -5.62
C THR A 288 17.23 -11.83 -4.27
N PHE A 289 15.95 -11.68 -3.95
CA PHE A 289 15.42 -12.00 -2.64
C PHE A 289 14.63 -13.30 -2.59
N ILE A 290 14.09 -13.76 -3.72
CA ILE A 290 13.19 -14.92 -3.81
C ILE A 290 13.75 -15.99 -4.77
N GLY A 291 14.24 -15.58 -5.94
CA GLY A 291 14.65 -16.47 -7.05
C GLY A 291 15.95 -17.27 -6.85
N GLY A 292 16.34 -17.58 -5.61
CA GLY A 292 17.59 -18.28 -5.26
C GLY A 292 17.41 -19.61 -4.52
N LYS A 293 16.20 -20.17 -4.45
CA LYS A 293 15.94 -21.49 -3.87
C LYS A 293 15.01 -22.29 -4.78
N GLU A 294 15.61 -23.13 -5.63
CA GLU A 294 15.05 -24.43 -6.01
C GLU A 294 15.50 -25.47 -4.97
#